data_AF-A0A5C6A3A4-F1
#
_entry.id   AF-A0A5C6A3A4-F1
#
_cell.length_a   1.000
_cell.length_b   1.000
_cell.length_c   1.000
_cell.angle_alpha   90.00
_cell.angle_beta   90.00
_cell.angle_gamma   90.00
#
_symmetry.space_group_name_H-M   'P 1'
#
loop_
_entity.id
_entity.type
_entity.pdbx_description
1 polymer ?
#
loop_
_entity_poly.entity_id
_entity_poly.type
_entity_poly.pdbx_seq_one_letter_code
_entity_poly.pdbx_strand_id
1 'polypeptide(L)'
;MSHREPVFLVVLIDTATLDWHVGGIRMDGTAVPLLRSDPESLAEYRNAEFDGQVSFLRHQLAGALQRGCDRLFPRDMKACHFLIVANGPFPDADAELSTRLAEHFVQWMISPPATYIILSDWNDDSGMNVVAGEMPESDNTLLASGLSVLVDSRRQPDDWEHVPGPSQSEAT
;
A
#
# COMPACT_ATOMS: atom_id res chain seq x y z
N MET A 1 -23.50 5.74 -14.77
CA MET A 1 -22.06 5.63 -14.50
C MET A 1 -21.73 6.73 -13.52
N SER A 2 -21.24 6.41 -12.31
CA SER A 2 -20.97 7.45 -11.30
C SER A 2 -19.82 8.33 -11.78
N HIS A 3 -20.00 9.66 -11.81
CA HIS A 3 -18.99 10.68 -12.09
C HIS A 3 -17.96 10.82 -10.95
N ARG A 4 -17.57 9.71 -10.32
CA ARG A 4 -16.62 9.72 -9.21
C ARG A 4 -15.26 10.17 -9.69
N GLU A 5 -14.61 10.96 -8.87
CA GLU A 5 -13.25 11.41 -9.11
C GLU A 5 -12.30 10.20 -9.13
N PRO A 6 -11.57 9.95 -10.24
CA PRO A 6 -10.58 8.90 -10.29
C PRO A 6 -9.39 9.25 -9.40
N VAL A 7 -8.89 8.29 -8.63
CA VAL A 7 -7.72 8.45 -7.77
C VAL A 7 -6.80 7.23 -7.87
N PHE A 8 -5.50 7.44 -7.72
CA PHE A 8 -4.57 6.34 -7.48
C PHE A 8 -4.66 5.98 -6.01
N LEU A 9 -5.02 4.74 -5.68
CA LEU A 9 -5.01 4.27 -4.30
C LEU A 9 -3.64 3.65 -4.02
N VAL A 10 -2.95 4.17 -3.03
CA VAL A 10 -1.57 3.83 -2.68
C VAL A 10 -1.54 3.11 -1.34
N VAL A 11 -0.89 1.95 -1.29
CA VAL A 11 -0.52 1.27 -0.04
C VAL A 11 0.98 1.44 0.16
N LEU A 12 1.36 2.15 1.22
CA LEU A 12 2.75 2.29 1.65
C LEU A 12 3.03 1.20 2.69
N ILE A 13 4.05 0.39 2.44
CA ILE A 13 4.51 -0.68 3.32
C ILE A 13 5.85 -0.24 3.90
N ASP A 14 5.90 -0.02 5.21
CA ASP A 14 7.16 0.20 5.89
C ASP A 14 7.73 -1.14 6.35
N THR A 15 8.69 -1.69 5.60
CA THR A 15 9.32 -2.98 5.89
C THR A 15 10.26 -2.91 7.08
N ALA A 16 10.67 -1.71 7.53
CA ALA A 16 11.47 -1.55 8.73
C ALA A 16 10.62 -1.60 10.01
N THR A 17 9.47 -0.93 10.01
CA THR A 17 8.54 -0.89 11.17
C THR A 17 7.39 -1.92 11.08
N LEU A 18 7.26 -2.60 9.95
CA LEU A 18 6.25 -3.61 9.67
C LEU A 18 4.81 -3.11 9.85
N ASP A 19 4.57 -1.86 9.45
CA ASP A 19 3.25 -1.25 9.36
C ASP A 19 2.89 -0.90 7.92
N TRP A 20 1.62 -0.52 7.71
CA TRP A 20 1.16 -0.03 6.43
C TRP A 20 0.29 1.22 6.57
N HIS A 21 0.32 2.03 5.53
CA HIS A 21 -0.52 3.21 5.36
C HIS A 21 -1.25 3.13 4.02
N VAL A 22 -2.46 3.67 3.94
CA VAL A 22 -3.24 3.75 2.70
C VAL A 22 -3.63 5.18 2.42
N GLY A 23 -3.25 5.69 1.26
CA GLY A 23 -3.54 7.05 0.81
C GLY A 23 -4.13 7.06 -0.60
N GLY A 24 -4.71 8.19 -0.99
CA GLY A 24 -5.07 8.48 -2.37
C GLY A 24 -4.16 9.54 -2.96
N ILE A 25 -3.87 9.46 -4.27
CA ILE A 25 -3.32 10.56 -5.05
C ILE A 25 -4.37 10.91 -6.12
N ARG A 26 -4.86 12.14 -6.07
CA ARG A 26 -5.82 12.65 -7.06
C ARG A 26 -5.14 12.94 -8.40
N MET A 27 -5.93 13.09 -9.47
CA MET A 27 -5.42 13.43 -10.80
C MET A 27 -4.81 14.84 -10.90
N ASP A 28 -4.89 15.66 -9.85
CA ASP A 28 -4.19 16.93 -9.72
C ASP A 28 -2.88 16.85 -8.90
N GLY A 29 -2.51 15.65 -8.43
CA GLY A 29 -1.34 15.40 -7.58
C GLY A 29 -1.59 15.57 -6.08
N THR A 30 -2.79 15.97 -5.67
CA THR A 30 -3.11 16.12 -4.25
C THR A 30 -3.11 14.76 -3.56
N ALA A 31 -2.24 14.64 -2.56
CA ALA A 31 -2.19 13.51 -1.64
C ALA A 31 -3.32 13.57 -0.61
N VAL A 32 -3.94 12.43 -0.36
CA VAL A 32 -5.06 12.28 0.56
C VAL A 32 -4.76 11.11 1.50
N PRO A 33 -4.21 11.35 2.69
CA PRO A 33 -4.12 10.34 3.74
C PRO A 33 -5.49 9.74 4.04
N LEU A 34 -5.57 8.40 4.14
CA LEU A 34 -6.82 7.71 4.47
C LEU A 34 -6.66 6.94 5.77
N LEU A 35 -5.78 5.94 5.79
CA LEU A 35 -5.73 4.94 6.86
C LEU A 35 -4.31 4.58 7.26
N ARG A 36 -4.11 4.19 8.51
CA ARG A 36 -2.87 3.54 8.99
C ARG A 36 -3.18 2.33 9.84
N SER A 37 -2.30 1.34 9.81
CA SER A 37 -2.38 0.15 10.66
C SER A 37 -1.93 0.39 12.09
N ASP A 38 -2.09 -0.63 12.93
CA ASP A 38 -1.26 -0.75 14.13
C ASP A 38 0.23 -0.85 13.78
N PRO A 39 1.13 -0.36 14.66
CA PRO A 39 2.55 -0.67 14.58
C PRO A 39 2.77 -2.18 14.52
N GLU A 40 3.72 -2.62 13.69
CA GLU A 40 4.08 -4.04 13.56
C GLU A 40 2.91 -4.95 13.14
N SER A 41 1.85 -4.41 12.52
CA SER A 41 0.70 -5.21 12.03
C SER A 41 1.06 -6.27 10.99
N LEU A 42 2.26 -6.21 10.42
CA LEU A 42 2.80 -7.20 9.51
C LEU A 42 3.75 -8.20 10.20
N ALA A 43 4.14 -8.01 11.47
CA ALA A 43 5.19 -8.79 12.12
C ALA A 43 4.97 -10.31 12.15
N GLU A 44 3.72 -10.77 12.08
CA GLU A 44 3.41 -12.20 12.06
C GLU A 44 3.98 -12.94 10.84
N TYR A 45 4.30 -12.26 9.73
CA TYR A 45 4.93 -12.95 8.58
C TYR A 45 6.24 -13.62 9.01
N ARG A 46 7.00 -13.05 9.94
CA ARG A 46 8.29 -13.61 10.39
C ARG A 46 8.16 -15.01 11.01
N ASN A 47 6.98 -15.35 11.52
CA ASN A 47 6.72 -16.63 12.19
C ASN A 47 6.21 -17.73 11.24
N ALA A 48 6.01 -17.40 9.97
CA ALA A 48 5.48 -18.32 8.98
C ALA A 48 6.56 -18.82 8.03
N GLU A 49 6.38 -20.04 7.51
CA GLU A 49 7.11 -20.51 6.33
C GLU A 49 6.70 -19.71 5.09
N PHE A 50 7.53 -19.75 4.03
CA PHE A 50 7.40 -18.89 2.84
C PHE A 50 5.97 -18.76 2.29
N ASP A 51 5.27 -19.87 2.05
CA ASP A 51 3.88 -19.82 1.54
C ASP A 51 2.91 -19.17 2.54
N GLY A 52 3.16 -19.37 3.84
CA GLY A 52 2.45 -18.69 4.92
C GLY A 52 2.75 -17.19 4.97
N GLN A 53 4.01 -16.78 4.72
CA GLN A 53 4.39 -15.36 4.60
C GLN A 53 3.63 -14.67 3.47
N VAL A 54 3.66 -15.28 2.28
CA VAL A 54 2.94 -14.78 1.09
C VAL A 54 1.44 -14.69 1.38
N SER A 55 0.85 -15.74 1.95
CA SER A 55 -0.59 -15.78 2.25
C SER A 55 -0.99 -14.72 3.27
N PHE A 56 -0.23 -14.56 4.35
CA PHE A 56 -0.45 -13.57 5.39
C PHE A 56 -0.35 -12.15 4.86
N LEU A 57 0.76 -11.80 4.18
CA LEU A 57 0.97 -10.46 3.64
C LEU A 57 -0.10 -10.11 2.62
N ARG A 58 -0.46 -11.05 1.74
CA ARG A 58 -1.55 -10.87 0.78
C ARG A 58 -2.87 -10.58 1.49
N HIS A 59 -3.19 -11.32 2.56
CA HIS A 59 -4.42 -11.09 3.32
C HIS A 59 -4.46 -9.69 3.94
N GLN A 60 -3.37 -9.29 4.61
CA GLN A 60 -3.27 -7.98 5.26
C GLN A 60 -3.40 -6.84 4.24
N LEU A 61 -2.65 -6.91 3.14
CA LEU A 61 -2.61 -5.84 2.14
C LEU A 61 -3.89 -5.79 1.29
N ALA A 62 -4.52 -6.93 0.99
CA ALA A 62 -5.84 -6.94 0.37
C ALA A 62 -6.89 -6.29 1.29
N GLY A 63 -6.82 -6.55 2.60
CA GLY A 63 -7.63 -5.88 3.59
C GLY A 63 -7.39 -4.37 3.64
N ALA A 64 -6.14 -3.93 3.52
CA ALA A 64 -5.78 -2.50 3.45
C ALA A 64 -6.38 -1.83 2.20
N LEU A 65 -6.24 -2.47 1.03
CA LEU A 65 -6.82 -1.98 -0.24
C LEU A 65 -8.35 -1.86 -0.18
N GLN A 66 -9.01 -2.88 0.37
CA GLN A 66 -10.47 -2.87 0.53
C GLN A 66 -10.91 -1.69 1.40
N ARG A 67 -10.29 -1.51 2.58
CA ARG A 67 -10.62 -0.39 3.47
C ARG A 67 -10.30 0.96 2.81
N GLY A 68 -9.21 1.04 2.05
CA GLY A 68 -8.89 2.21 1.24
C GLY A 68 -10.02 2.58 0.27
N CYS A 69 -10.52 1.61 -0.49
CA CYS A 69 -11.70 1.81 -1.35
C CYS A 69 -12.93 2.27 -0.55
N ASP A 70 -13.17 1.69 0.63
CA ASP A 70 -14.27 2.08 1.51
C ASP A 70 -14.15 3.54 1.98
N ARG A 71 -12.94 4.08 2.14
CA ARG A 71 -12.69 5.49 2.53
C ARG A 71 -12.77 6.47 1.36
N LEU A 72 -12.52 6.00 0.15
CA LEU A 72 -12.71 6.77 -1.08
C LEU A 72 -14.20 6.95 -1.42
N PHE A 73 -14.99 5.89 -1.26
CA PHE A 73 -16.41 5.89 -1.66
C PHE A 73 -17.24 7.05 -1.07
N PRO A 74 -17.22 7.36 0.25
CA PRO A 74 -17.98 8.48 0.82
C PRO A 74 -17.43 9.85 0.41
N ARG A 75 -16.21 9.92 -0.14
CA ARG A 75 -15.58 11.14 -0.66
C ARG A 75 -15.88 11.36 -2.15
N ASP A 76 -16.79 10.59 -2.73
CA ASP A 76 -17.12 10.56 -4.17
C ASP A 76 -15.89 10.27 -5.07
N MET A 77 -14.95 9.49 -4.55
CA MET A 77 -13.75 9.06 -5.25
C MET A 77 -13.83 7.58 -5.62
N LYS A 78 -13.08 7.18 -6.65
CA LYS A 78 -12.93 5.78 -7.06
C LYS A 78 -11.49 5.49 -7.47
N ALA A 79 -10.94 4.41 -6.92
CA ALA A 79 -9.63 3.92 -7.36
C ALA A 79 -9.66 3.60 -8.87
N CYS A 80 -8.71 4.17 -9.61
CA CYS A 80 -8.49 3.86 -11.03
C CYS A 80 -7.21 3.05 -11.26
N HIS A 81 -6.33 2.99 -10.25
CA HIS A 81 -5.13 2.15 -10.21
C HIS A 81 -4.75 1.90 -8.75
N PHE A 82 -4.14 0.74 -8.47
CA PHE A 82 -3.58 0.40 -7.17
C PHE A 82 -2.04 0.44 -7.21
N LEU A 83 -1.42 1.26 -6.37
CA LEU A 83 0.03 1.32 -6.22
C LEU A 83 0.41 0.72 -4.87
N ILE A 84 1.13 -0.39 -4.87
CA ILE A 84 1.63 -1.04 -3.66
C ILE A 84 3.12 -0.76 -3.59
N VAL A 85 3.55 -0.01 -2.58
CA VAL A 85 4.90 0.58 -2.50
C VAL A 85 5.56 0.15 -1.20
N ALA A 86 6.70 -0.54 -1.28
CA ALA A 86 7.51 -0.91 -0.12
C ALA A 86 8.84 -0.14 -0.07
N ASN A 87 9.31 0.27 1.11
CA ASN A 87 10.65 0.88 1.31
C ASN A 87 11.76 -0.15 1.47
N GLY A 88 11.79 -1.12 0.57
CA GLY A 88 12.83 -2.15 0.51
C GLY A 88 12.26 -3.56 0.61
N PRO A 89 13.13 -4.57 0.68
CA PRO A 89 12.73 -5.94 0.92
C PRO A 89 12.18 -6.12 2.34
N PHE A 90 11.36 -7.15 2.55
CA PHE A 90 10.97 -7.58 3.89
C PHE A 90 12.20 -8.16 4.62
N PRO A 91 12.50 -7.71 5.85
CA PRO A 91 13.66 -8.19 6.59
C PRO A 91 13.55 -9.68 6.93
N ASP A 92 14.66 -10.39 6.95
CA ASP A 92 14.71 -11.83 7.31
C ASP A 92 13.80 -12.76 6.47
N ALA A 93 13.27 -12.26 5.35
CA ALA A 93 12.51 -13.03 4.39
C ALA A 93 13.41 -13.55 3.26
N ASP A 94 12.90 -14.54 2.52
CA ASP A 94 13.49 -14.90 1.25
C ASP A 94 13.42 -13.72 0.27
N ALA A 95 14.46 -13.53 -0.55
CA ALA A 95 14.53 -12.47 -1.55
C ALA A 95 13.39 -12.54 -2.58
N GLU A 96 12.79 -13.72 -2.79
CA GLU A 96 11.67 -13.93 -3.69
C GLU A 96 10.31 -13.50 -3.10
N LEU A 97 10.22 -13.22 -1.79
CA LEU A 97 8.93 -12.92 -1.13
C LEU A 97 8.20 -11.74 -1.79
N SER A 98 8.91 -10.63 -2.01
CA SER A 98 8.32 -9.44 -2.62
C SER A 98 7.89 -9.68 -4.06
N THR A 99 8.68 -10.42 -4.84
CA THR A 99 8.33 -10.79 -6.23
C THR A 99 7.07 -11.66 -6.24
N ARG A 100 7.01 -12.67 -5.38
CA ARG A 100 5.87 -13.58 -5.29
C ARG A 100 4.59 -12.83 -4.89
N LEU A 101 4.70 -11.93 -3.91
CA LEU A 101 3.60 -11.08 -3.46
C LEU A 101 3.11 -10.15 -4.57
N ALA A 102 4.04 -9.51 -5.28
CA ALA A 102 3.78 -8.60 -6.39
C ALA A 102 3.03 -9.28 -7.54
N GLU A 103 3.51 -10.45 -7.97
CA GLU A 103 2.86 -11.27 -9.00
C GLU A 103 1.42 -11.64 -8.63
N HIS A 104 1.18 -12.03 -7.37
CA HIS A 104 -0.17 -12.35 -6.90
C HIS A 104 -1.11 -11.15 -7.01
N PHE A 105 -0.69 -9.96 -6.60
CA PHE A 105 -1.56 -8.78 -6.70
C PHE A 105 -1.88 -8.43 -8.15
N VAL A 106 -0.88 -8.43 -9.03
CA VAL A 106 -1.06 -8.08 -10.45
C VAL A 106 -1.90 -9.12 -11.17
N GLN A 107 -1.71 -10.41 -10.89
CA GLN A 107 -2.48 -11.48 -11.51
C GLN A 107 -3.97 -11.44 -11.12
N TRP A 108 -4.28 -11.06 -9.88
CA TRP A 108 -5.66 -11.11 -9.36
C TRP A 108 -6.42 -9.78 -9.55
N MET A 109 -5.74 -8.64 -9.64
CA MET A 109 -6.38 -7.32 -9.76
C MET A 109 -6.45 -6.86 -11.22
N ILE A 110 -7.57 -7.17 -11.86
CA ILE A 110 -7.82 -6.85 -13.29
C ILE A 110 -8.46 -5.45 -13.46
N SER A 111 -9.30 -5.01 -12.51
CA SER A 111 -9.95 -3.70 -12.58
C SER A 111 -10.35 -3.20 -11.18
N PRO A 112 -9.66 -2.20 -10.60
CA PRO A 112 -8.49 -1.48 -11.16
C PRO A 112 -7.22 -2.35 -11.32
N PRO A 113 -6.34 -2.02 -12.29
CA PRO A 113 -5.00 -2.62 -12.39
C PRO A 113 -4.13 -2.28 -11.17
N ALA A 114 -3.09 -3.09 -10.95
CA ALA A 114 -2.16 -2.95 -9.84
C ALA A 114 -0.71 -2.85 -10.31
N THR A 115 0.10 -2.09 -9.57
CA THR A 115 1.56 -2.07 -9.71
C THR A 115 2.19 -2.27 -8.34
N TYR A 116 3.23 -3.08 -8.29
CA TYR A 116 4.06 -3.24 -7.09
C TYR A 116 5.42 -2.59 -7.31
N ILE A 117 5.81 -1.73 -6.39
CA ILE A 117 7.01 -0.90 -6.45
C ILE A 117 7.83 -1.15 -5.17
N ILE A 118 9.15 -1.26 -5.33
CA ILE A 118 10.10 -1.19 -4.23
C ILE A 118 10.93 0.08 -4.40
N LEU A 119 11.00 0.87 -3.34
CA LEU A 119 11.93 1.99 -3.18
C LEU A 119 13.16 1.49 -2.40
N SER A 120 14.33 2.07 -2.66
CA SER A 120 15.53 1.78 -1.86
C SER A 120 15.37 2.29 -0.41
N ASP A 121 14.75 3.46 -0.27
CA ASP A 121 14.29 4.08 0.99
C ASP A 121 13.19 5.10 0.64
N TRP A 122 12.44 5.54 1.64
CA TRP A 122 11.46 6.62 1.53
C TRP A 122 12.04 7.96 1.07
N ASN A 123 13.32 8.22 1.36
CA ASN A 123 13.98 9.48 1.01
C ASN A 123 14.87 9.36 -0.24
N ASP A 124 14.87 8.19 -0.89
CA ASP A 124 15.75 7.97 -2.04
C ASP A 124 15.04 8.29 -3.36
N ASP A 125 15.47 9.41 -3.96
CA ASP A 125 15.01 9.85 -5.28
C ASP A 125 15.63 9.05 -6.43
N SER A 126 16.52 8.08 -6.15
CA SER A 126 17.29 7.35 -7.17
C SER A 126 16.45 6.42 -8.06
N GLY A 127 15.16 6.24 -7.75
CA GLY A 127 14.16 5.74 -8.68
C GLY A 127 13.22 4.68 -8.09
N MET A 128 12.02 4.59 -8.66
CA MET A 128 11.03 3.56 -8.33
C MET A 128 11.36 2.26 -9.08
N ASN A 129 11.63 1.17 -8.37
CA ASN A 129 11.81 -0.13 -9.00
C ASN A 129 10.46 -0.87 -9.11
N VAL A 130 9.93 -0.98 -10.32
CA VAL A 130 8.69 -1.72 -10.58
C VAL A 130 8.99 -3.21 -10.56
N VAL A 131 8.42 -3.93 -9.59
CA VAL A 131 8.61 -5.39 -9.43
C VAL A 131 7.61 -6.16 -10.28
N ALA A 132 6.35 -5.72 -10.32
CA ALA A 132 5.31 -6.31 -11.15
C ALA A 132 4.23 -5.29 -11.53
N GLY A 133 3.55 -5.56 -12.63
CA GLY A 133 2.49 -4.71 -13.18
C GLY A 133 3.04 -3.58 -14.05
N GLU A 134 2.14 -2.74 -14.53
CA GLU A 134 2.48 -1.61 -15.39
C GLU A 134 2.20 -0.31 -14.65
N MET A 135 3.11 0.65 -14.73
CA MET A 135 2.85 1.99 -14.21
C MET A 135 1.64 2.60 -14.94
N PRO A 136 0.72 3.28 -14.24
CA PRO A 136 -0.40 3.94 -14.88
C PRO A 136 0.07 4.96 -15.90
N GLU A 137 -0.64 5.08 -17.03
CA GLU A 137 -0.48 6.14 -18.02
C GLU A 137 -0.85 7.49 -17.38
N SER A 138 0.11 8.09 -16.68
CA SER A 138 -0.04 9.33 -15.94
C SER A 138 1.27 10.09 -15.95
N ASP A 139 1.22 11.37 -15.59
CA ASP A 139 2.44 12.15 -15.43
C ASP A 139 3.26 11.57 -14.27
N ASN A 140 4.41 10.96 -14.57
CA ASN A 140 5.32 10.40 -13.57
C ASN A 140 5.69 11.45 -12.51
N THR A 141 5.71 12.74 -12.87
CA THR A 141 5.97 13.85 -11.95
C THR A 141 4.85 14.01 -10.93
N LEU A 142 3.59 13.82 -11.37
CA LEU A 142 2.42 13.90 -10.51
C LEU A 142 2.43 12.75 -9.49
N LEU A 143 2.71 11.53 -9.94
CA LEU A 143 2.80 10.39 -9.04
C LEU A 143 3.96 10.52 -8.05
N ALA A 144 5.13 10.93 -8.53
CA ALA A 144 6.29 11.12 -7.66
C ALA A 144 6.03 12.20 -6.59
N SER A 145 5.45 13.34 -6.97
CA SER A 145 5.13 14.41 -6.01
C SER A 145 4.03 14.00 -5.02
N GLY A 146 2.95 13.39 -5.49
CA GLY A 146 1.88 12.89 -4.62
C GLY A 146 2.37 11.79 -3.66
N LEU A 147 3.24 10.89 -4.14
CA LEU A 147 3.83 9.85 -3.31
C LEU A 147 4.75 10.45 -2.24
N SER A 148 5.60 11.41 -2.60
CA SER A 148 6.47 12.11 -1.65
C SER A 148 5.66 12.77 -0.53
N VAL A 149 4.56 13.46 -0.86
CA VAL A 149 3.68 14.07 0.15
C VAL A 149 3.03 13.03 1.05
N LEU A 150 2.56 11.89 0.50
CA LEU A 150 2.02 10.80 1.31
C LEU A 150 3.07 10.17 2.24
N VAL A 151 4.31 10.02 1.76
CA VAL A 151 5.42 9.47 2.54
C VAL A 151 5.77 10.39 3.70
N ASP A 152 5.82 11.71 3.46
CA ASP A 152 6.08 12.72 4.48
C ASP A 152 4.96 12.82 5.52
N SER A 153 3.70 12.72 5.11
CA SER A 153 2.56 12.81 6.03
C SER A 153 2.46 11.64 7.00
N ARG A 154 3.18 10.52 6.78
CA ARG A 154 3.31 9.44 7.79
C ARG A 154 3.93 9.92 9.10
N ARG A 155 4.71 11.01 9.06
CA ARG A 155 5.28 11.66 10.26
C ARG A 155 4.22 12.41 11.08
N GLN A 156 2.98 12.50 10.60
CA GLN A 156 1.85 13.19 11.24
C GLN A 156 0.70 12.19 11.44
N PRO A 157 0.72 11.38 12.53
CA PRO A 157 -0.24 10.29 12.73
C PRO A 157 -1.71 10.73 12.76
N ASP A 158 -1.98 11.98 13.13
CA ASP A 158 -3.33 12.56 13.21
C ASP A 158 -3.96 12.83 11.84
N ASP A 159 -3.16 12.85 10.76
CA ASP A 159 -3.66 12.96 9.39
C ASP A 159 -4.32 11.66 8.91
N TRP A 160 -4.11 10.55 9.62
CA TRP A 160 -4.53 9.21 9.20
C TRP A 160 -5.58 8.64 10.14
N GLU A 161 -6.63 8.05 9.57
CA GLU A 161 -7.57 7.24 10.35
C GLU A 161 -6.87 5.95 10.80
N HIS A 162 -6.84 5.71 12.11
CA HIS A 162 -6.26 4.49 12.66
C HIS A 162 -7.21 3.30 12.49
N VAL A 163 -6.70 2.20 11.94
CA VAL A 163 -7.42 0.94 11.79
C VAL A 163 -6.87 -0.05 12.82
N PRO A 164 -7.62 -0.35 13.89
CA PRO A 164 -7.17 -1.33 14.86
C PRO A 164 -7.13 -2.72 14.24
N GLY A 165 -6.12 -3.49 14.61
CA GLY A 165 -6.02 -4.92 14.37
C GLY A 165 -7.14 -5.68 15.10
N PRO A 166 -7.30 -6.98 14.81
CA PRO A 166 -8.23 -7.80 15.57
C PRO A 166 -7.84 -7.74 17.05
N SER A 167 -8.73 -7.19 17.88
CA SER A 167 -8.57 -7.23 19.32
C SER A 167 -8.35 -8.68 19.71
N GLN A 168 -7.20 -9.01 20.30
CA GLN A 168 -7.04 -10.28 20.98
C GLN A 168 -8.11 -10.30 22.07
N SER A 169 -9.21 -11.00 21.79
CA SER A 169 -10.26 -11.21 22.78
C SER A 169 -9.60 -11.97 23.92
N GLU A 170 -9.66 -11.36 25.11
CA GLU A 170 -9.13 -11.88 26.35
C GLU A 170 -9.45 -13.37 26.47
N ALA A 171 -8.39 -14.20 26.50
CA ALA A 171 -8.51 -15.58 26.93
C ALA A 171 -9.05 -15.55 28.36
N THR A 172 -10.32 -15.92 28.53
CA THR A 172 -10.96 -16.15 29.82
C THR A 172 -10.99 -17.64 30.11
#